data_AF-A0A442MBA4-F1
#
_entry.id   AF-A0A442MBA4-F1
#
_cell.length_a   1.000
_cell.length_b   1.000
_cell.length_c   1.000
_cell.angle_alpha   90.00
_cell.angle_beta   90.00
_cell.angle_gamma   90.00
#
_symmetry.space_group_name_H-M   'P 1'
#
loop_
_entity.id
_entity.type
_entity.pdbx_description
1 polymer ?
#
loop_
_entity_poly.entity_id
_entity_poly.type
_entity_poly.pdbx_seq_one_letter_code
_entity_poly.pdbx_strand_id
1 'polypeptide(L)'
;MRAQINHARRHATFNVSELRRQGYRQIGRGAFSRVFVHPDAPDVVIKVGKRYSPRVGLYDGFPHFAQRILDHEIASKFYPKVYGLQWSADKQHFWCVMKRYTKTASRKKDAHNIDATISTIAGRSKFYPSGKPTGRFKRALYPFVDVRFVPDIHVGNVLHDDKGTPIIVDPICIRRGYDNAVYA
;
A
#
# COMPACT_ATOMS: atom_id res chain seq x y z
N MET A 1 2.00 -1.21 21.52
CA MET A 1 1.29 -0.91 20.25
C MET A 1 0.43 0.36 20.31
N ARG A 2 -0.61 0.46 21.16
CA ARG A 2 -1.52 1.65 21.21
C ARG A 2 -0.78 3.00 21.37
N ALA A 3 0.24 3.06 22.24
CA ALA A 3 1.05 4.26 22.44
C ALA A 3 1.76 4.72 21.16
N GLN A 4 2.35 3.79 20.40
CA GLN A 4 3.03 4.09 19.14
C GLN A 4 2.05 4.58 18.07
N ILE A 5 0.86 3.96 17.97
CA ILE A 5 -0.20 4.42 17.06
C ILE A 5 -0.62 5.85 17.39
N ASN A 6 -0.85 6.15 18.67
CA ASN A 6 -1.23 7.48 19.11
C ASN A 6 -0.10 8.50 18.87
N HIS A 7 1.14 8.11 19.11
CA HIS A 7 2.31 8.93 18.77
C HIS A 7 2.31 9.25 17.26
N ALA A 8 2.15 8.26 16.39
CA ALA A 8 2.11 8.48 14.94
C ALA A 8 0.92 9.34 14.49
N ARG A 9 -0.27 9.13 15.04
CA ARG A 9 -1.46 9.93 14.69
C ARG A 9 -1.32 11.39 15.08
N ARG A 10 -0.75 11.71 16.24
CA ARG A 10 -0.55 13.11 16.69
C ARG A 10 0.42 13.90 15.80
N HIS A 11 1.36 13.21 15.17
CA HIS A 11 2.42 13.81 14.37
C HIS A 11 2.17 13.68 12.85
N ALA A 12 1.15 12.93 12.44
CA ALA A 12 0.83 12.73 11.03
C ALA A 12 0.46 14.06 10.36
N THR A 13 1.15 14.36 9.26
CA THR A 13 0.97 15.59 8.49
C THR A 13 1.32 15.36 7.03
N PHE A 14 0.76 16.20 6.15
CA PHE A 14 1.10 16.21 4.73
C PHE A 14 2.49 16.83 4.48
N ASN A 15 3.04 17.58 5.44
CA ASN A 15 4.32 18.26 5.30
C ASN A 15 5.50 17.34 5.70
N VAL A 16 6.24 16.87 4.69
CA VAL A 16 7.42 16.01 4.89
C VAL A 16 8.54 16.68 5.70
N SER A 17 8.74 17.99 5.54
CA SER A 17 9.77 18.72 6.28
C SER A 17 9.43 18.77 7.77
N GLU A 18 8.14 18.91 8.10
CA GLU A 18 7.65 18.90 9.48
C GLU A 18 7.87 17.53 10.14
N LEU A 19 7.55 16.43 9.46
CA LEU A 19 7.85 15.09 9.98
C LEU A 19 9.34 14.92 10.33
N ARG A 20 10.24 15.42 9.47
CA ARG A 20 11.69 15.35 9.74
C ARG A 20 12.08 16.19 10.95
N ARG A 21 11.51 17.39 11.10
CA ARG A 21 11.71 18.25 12.27
C ARG A 21 11.26 17.58 13.57
N GLN A 22 10.18 16.81 13.50
CA GLN A 22 9.65 15.99 14.59
C GLN A 22 10.43 14.68 14.84
N GLY A 23 11.57 14.46 14.18
CA GLY A 23 12.43 13.29 14.41
C GLY A 23 12.11 12.07 13.56
N TYR A 24 11.12 12.14 12.66
CA TYR A 24 10.81 11.02 11.77
C TYR A 24 11.87 10.83 10.69
N ARG A 25 12.26 9.57 10.48
CA ARG A 25 13.23 9.16 9.47
C ARG A 25 12.51 8.52 8.28
N GLN A 26 12.90 8.91 7.07
CA GLN A 26 12.37 8.28 5.86
C GLN A 26 13.02 6.91 5.64
N ILE A 27 12.21 5.87 5.49
CA ILE A 27 12.66 4.48 5.26
C ILE A 27 12.21 3.91 3.92
N GLY A 28 11.35 4.65 3.19
CA GLY A 28 10.85 4.25 1.88
C GLY A 28 10.49 5.44 1.01
N ARG A 29 10.67 5.27 -0.31
CA ARG A 29 10.27 6.23 -1.33
C ARG A 29 9.74 5.46 -2.54
N GLY A 30 8.46 5.64 -2.84
CA GLY A 30 7.80 5.12 -4.03
C GLY A 30 7.54 6.22 -5.06
N ALA A 31 6.79 5.87 -6.11
CA ALA A 31 6.38 6.81 -7.15
C ALA A 31 5.36 7.85 -6.65
N PHE A 32 4.50 7.46 -5.69
CA PHE A 32 3.42 8.29 -5.15
C PHE A 32 3.68 8.80 -3.73
N SER A 33 4.50 8.10 -2.95
CA SER A 33 4.60 8.37 -1.51
C SER A 33 6.00 8.23 -0.95
N ARG A 34 6.18 8.77 0.26
CA ARG A 34 7.33 8.54 1.14
C ARG A 34 6.84 7.91 2.44
N VAL A 35 7.66 7.05 3.04
CA VAL A 35 7.31 6.31 4.26
C VAL A 35 8.29 6.69 5.37
N PHE A 36 7.75 7.03 6.53
CA PHE A 36 8.48 7.56 7.67
C PHE A 36 8.26 6.72 8.92
N VAL A 37 9.28 6.63 9.78
CA VAL A 37 9.24 5.96 11.10
C VAL A 37 9.87 6.85 12.15
N HIS A 38 9.39 6.77 13.39
CA HIS A 38 9.99 7.47 14.54
C HIS A 38 10.60 6.45 15.52
N PRO A 39 11.74 6.75 16.17
CA PRO A 39 12.32 5.88 17.20
C PRO A 39 11.37 5.50 18.34
N ASP A 40 10.49 6.42 18.77
CA ASP A 40 9.49 6.18 19.82
C ASP A 40 8.26 5.39 19.33
N ALA A 41 8.14 5.21 18.01
CA ALA A 41 7.04 4.50 17.37
C ALA A 41 7.57 3.55 16.28
N PRO A 42 8.48 2.61 16.62
CA PRO A 42 9.25 1.87 15.62
C PRO A 42 8.43 0.84 14.83
N ASP A 43 7.27 0.41 15.34
CA ASP A 43 6.42 -0.62 14.74
C ASP A 43 5.29 -0.05 13.88
N VAL A 44 5.24 1.27 13.73
CA VAL A 44 4.26 1.98 12.90
C VAL A 44 4.98 2.90 11.94
N VAL A 45 4.34 3.18 10.81
CA VAL A 45 4.85 4.11 9.81
C VAL A 45 3.80 5.15 9.45
N ILE A 46 4.27 6.31 9.04
CA ILE A 46 3.47 7.33 8.37
C ILE A 46 3.83 7.31 6.88
N LYS A 47 2.90 6.90 6.03
CA LYS A 47 3.00 7.01 4.57
C LYS A 47 2.37 8.34 4.15
N VAL A 48 3.16 9.24 3.57
CA VAL A 48 2.68 10.52 3.05
C VAL A 48 2.82 10.50 1.54
N GLY A 49 1.72 10.76 0.83
CA GLY A 49 1.68 10.63 -0.63
C GLY A 49 0.82 11.67 -1.30
N LYS A 50 0.81 11.58 -2.63
CA LYS A 50 0.04 12.42 -3.54
C LYS A 50 -0.86 11.57 -4.41
N ARG A 51 -2.03 12.10 -4.76
CA ARG A 51 -3.05 11.44 -5.58
C ARG A 51 -2.53 11.08 -6.96
N TYR A 52 -1.74 11.96 -7.59
CA TYR A 52 -1.24 11.79 -8.95
C TYR A 52 0.29 11.85 -9.00
N SER A 53 0.90 11.02 -9.85
CA SER A 53 2.33 11.08 -10.11
C SER A 53 2.64 11.25 -11.59
N PRO A 54 3.11 12.44 -12.03
CA PRO A 54 3.50 12.67 -13.42
C PRO A 54 4.57 11.71 -13.92
N ARG A 55 5.43 11.20 -13.01
CA ARG A 55 6.49 10.25 -13.33
C ARG A 55 5.97 8.93 -13.92
N VAL A 56 4.81 8.47 -13.46
CA VAL A 56 4.21 7.20 -13.90
C VAL A 56 2.91 7.40 -14.67
N GLY A 57 2.38 8.63 -14.74
CA GLY A 57 1.17 8.96 -15.51
C GLY A 57 -0.12 8.36 -14.96
N LEU A 58 -0.12 7.89 -13.70
CA LEU A 58 -1.24 7.22 -13.04
C LEU A 58 -1.63 7.93 -11.74
N TYR A 59 -2.80 7.55 -11.23
CA TYR A 59 -3.24 7.93 -9.90
C TYR A 59 -2.91 6.82 -8.89
N ASP A 60 -2.47 7.22 -7.70
CA ASP A 60 -2.20 6.30 -6.59
C ASP A 60 -3.51 5.58 -6.23
N GLY A 61 -3.50 4.25 -6.13
CA GLY A 61 -4.66 3.47 -5.67
C GLY A 61 -4.59 3.10 -4.18
N PHE A 62 -3.47 3.39 -3.50
CA PHE A 62 -3.28 3.07 -2.10
C PHE A 62 -4.33 3.71 -1.17
N PRO A 63 -4.68 5.01 -1.28
CA PRO A 63 -5.67 5.58 -0.38
C PRO A 63 -7.04 4.90 -0.49
N HIS A 64 -7.49 4.58 -1.71
CA HIS A 64 -8.71 3.81 -1.91
C HIS A 64 -8.61 2.43 -1.24
N PHE A 65 -7.52 1.70 -1.46
CA PHE A 65 -7.28 0.41 -0.81
C PHE A 65 -7.28 0.50 0.72
N ALA A 66 -6.61 1.49 1.29
CA ALA A 66 -6.52 1.71 2.73
C ALA A 66 -7.87 2.09 3.35
N GLN A 67 -8.65 2.93 2.66
CA GLN A 67 -10.00 3.32 3.09
C GLN A 67 -10.92 2.11 3.17
N ARG A 68 -10.92 1.24 2.15
CA ARG A 68 -11.73 0.00 2.15
C ARG A 68 -11.37 -0.98 3.28
N ILE A 69 -10.11 -0.97 3.74
CA ILE A 69 -9.70 -1.74 4.94
C ILE A 69 -10.29 -1.11 6.21
N LEU A 70 -10.22 0.22 6.33
CA LEU A 70 -10.75 0.96 7.48
C LEU A 70 -12.27 0.83 7.59
N ASP A 71 -12.97 0.84 6.46
CA ASP A 71 -14.42 0.71 6.36
C ASP A 71 -14.89 -0.76 6.44
N HIS A 72 -13.95 -1.70 6.64
CA HIS A 72 -14.20 -3.14 6.74
C HIS A 72 -14.85 -3.77 5.49
N GLU A 73 -14.80 -3.10 4.34
CA GLU A 73 -15.30 -3.64 3.07
C GLU A 73 -14.44 -4.78 2.54
N ILE A 74 -13.14 -4.74 2.82
CA ILE A 74 -12.19 -5.79 2.48
C ILE A 74 -11.35 -6.16 3.70
N ALA A 75 -11.07 -7.45 3.85
CA ALA A 75 -10.23 -7.95 4.92
C ALA A 75 -9.42 -9.16 4.44
N SER A 76 -8.13 -9.18 4.80
CA SER A 76 -7.26 -10.31 4.57
C SER A 76 -6.06 -10.26 5.49
N LYS A 77 -5.54 -11.44 5.88
CA LYS A 77 -4.26 -11.54 6.59
C LYS A 77 -3.06 -11.09 5.74
N PHE A 78 -3.25 -10.94 4.42
CA PHE A 78 -2.22 -10.47 3.49
C PHE A 78 -2.28 -8.94 3.26
N TYR A 79 -3.18 -8.23 3.94
CA TYR A 79 -3.29 -6.78 3.85
C TYR A 79 -2.60 -6.08 5.03
N PRO A 80 -2.16 -4.82 4.88
CA PRO A 80 -1.61 -4.07 5.97
C PRO A 80 -2.68 -3.79 7.03
N LYS A 81 -2.26 -3.71 8.29
CA LYS A 81 -3.07 -3.11 9.35
C LYS A 81 -2.99 -1.60 9.21
N VAL A 82 -4.09 -0.99 8.78
CA VAL A 82 -4.25 0.47 8.67
C VAL A 82 -4.87 0.99 9.97
N TYR A 83 -4.30 2.05 10.51
CA TYR A 83 -4.77 2.69 11.74
C TYR A 83 -5.37 4.06 11.49
N GLY A 84 -5.14 4.68 10.33
CA GLY A 84 -5.79 5.94 9.99
C GLY A 84 -5.33 6.41 8.62
N LEU A 85 -6.22 7.11 7.95
CA LEU A 85 -6.00 7.73 6.65
C LEU A 85 -6.67 9.09 6.70
N GLN A 86 -6.01 10.11 6.15
CA GLN A 86 -6.64 11.40 5.94
C GLN A 86 -6.18 11.98 4.61
N TRP A 87 -7.13 12.60 3.92
CA TRP A 87 -6.89 13.42 2.74
C TRP A 87 -6.67 14.88 3.11
N SER A 88 -5.87 15.59 2.33
CA SER A 88 -5.91 17.05 2.30
C SER A 88 -7.28 17.52 1.78
N ALA A 89 -7.66 18.75 2.10
CA ALA A 89 -8.97 19.29 1.73
C ALA A 89 -9.25 19.24 0.22
N ASP A 90 -8.22 19.42 -0.60
CA ASP A 90 -8.27 19.36 -2.07
C ASP A 90 -8.19 17.92 -2.64
N LYS A 91 -8.14 16.90 -1.78
CA LYS A 91 -7.92 15.48 -2.10
C LYS A 91 -6.68 15.24 -2.99
N GLN A 92 -5.67 16.12 -2.96
CA GLN A 92 -4.43 15.94 -3.75
C GLN A 92 -3.34 15.21 -2.98
N HIS A 93 -3.38 15.23 -1.65
CA HIS A 93 -2.38 14.62 -0.79
C HIS A 93 -3.06 13.78 0.29
N PHE A 94 -2.34 12.80 0.80
CA PHE A 94 -2.81 11.98 1.90
C PHE A 94 -1.69 11.68 2.88
N TRP A 95 -2.06 11.40 4.12
CA TRP A 95 -1.22 10.63 5.04
C TRP A 95 -1.96 9.39 5.50
N CYS A 96 -1.22 8.32 5.78
CA CYS A 96 -1.74 7.08 6.33
C CYS A 96 -0.82 6.56 7.44
N VAL A 97 -1.41 6.20 8.58
CA VAL A 97 -0.73 5.53 9.69
C VAL A 97 -1.03 4.04 9.60
N MET A 98 0.00 3.21 9.51
CA MET A 98 -0.15 1.75 9.39
C MET A 98 0.95 0.98 10.11
N LYS A 99 0.75 -0.33 10.32
CA LYS A 99 1.79 -1.22 10.88
C LYS A 99 3.02 -1.18 9.97
N ARG A 100 4.21 -1.19 10.58
CA ARG A 100 5.47 -1.36 9.87
C ARG A 100 5.69 -2.82 9.51
N TYR A 101 6.14 -3.05 8.28
CA TYR A 101 6.50 -4.36 7.75
C TYR A 101 7.95 -4.34 7.25
N THR A 102 8.57 -5.52 7.15
CA THR A 102 9.99 -5.66 6.82
C THR A 102 10.18 -6.23 5.42
N LYS A 103 11.32 -5.90 4.80
CA LYS A 103 11.75 -6.54 3.56
C LYS A 103 12.54 -7.78 3.92
N THR A 104 12.13 -8.94 3.43
CA THR A 104 12.83 -10.22 3.63
C THR A 104 13.38 -10.76 2.31
N ALA A 105 14.15 -11.83 2.35
CA ALA A 105 14.65 -12.50 1.15
C ALA A 105 13.53 -13.15 0.30
N SER A 106 12.43 -13.61 0.94
CA SER A 106 11.33 -14.30 0.24
C SER A 106 10.44 -13.38 -0.58
N ARG A 107 10.52 -12.05 -0.38
CA ARG A 107 9.67 -11.06 -1.06
C ARG A 107 9.66 -11.15 -2.57
N LYS A 108 10.78 -11.53 -3.20
CA LYS A 108 10.86 -11.67 -4.66
C LYS A 108 9.96 -12.82 -5.14
N LYS A 109 10.08 -13.98 -4.50
CA LYS A 109 9.25 -15.17 -4.79
C LYS A 109 7.78 -14.89 -4.52
N ASP A 110 7.48 -14.27 -3.37
CA ASP A 110 6.09 -13.96 -3.01
C ASP A 110 5.47 -12.96 -3.99
N ALA A 111 6.18 -11.89 -4.36
CA ALA A 111 5.71 -10.94 -5.36
C ALA A 111 5.39 -11.60 -6.70
N HIS A 112 6.28 -12.44 -7.23
CA HIS A 112 6.01 -13.14 -8.49
C HIS A 112 4.81 -14.09 -8.40
N ASN A 113 4.63 -14.78 -7.28
CA ASN A 113 3.48 -15.67 -7.09
C ASN A 113 2.16 -14.88 -6.97
N ILE A 114 2.18 -13.74 -6.26
CA ILE A 114 1.01 -12.85 -6.14
C ILE A 114 0.65 -12.26 -7.50
N ASP A 115 1.65 -11.79 -8.26
CA ASP A 115 1.47 -11.22 -9.60
C ASP A 115 0.92 -12.25 -10.60
N ALA A 116 1.49 -13.46 -10.60
CA ALA A 116 0.98 -14.56 -11.41
C ALA A 116 -0.46 -14.92 -11.05
N THR A 117 -0.80 -14.86 -9.74
CA THR A 117 -2.16 -15.14 -9.28
C THR A 117 -3.16 -14.07 -9.73
N ILE A 118 -2.86 -12.78 -9.58
CA ILE A 118 -3.77 -11.71 -10.02
C ILE A 118 -3.95 -11.71 -11.54
N SER A 119 -2.89 -11.99 -12.29
CA SER A 119 -2.94 -12.14 -13.75
C SER A 119 -3.81 -13.33 -14.18
N THR A 120 -3.76 -14.45 -13.45
CA THR A 120 -4.58 -15.64 -13.73
C THR A 120 -6.06 -15.34 -13.50
N ILE A 121 -6.43 -14.75 -12.36
CA ILE A 121 -7.83 -14.42 -12.07
C ILE A 121 -8.40 -13.34 -12.99
N ALA A 122 -7.54 -12.46 -13.52
CA ALA A 122 -7.93 -11.42 -14.46
C ALA A 122 -7.93 -11.87 -15.93
N GLY A 123 -7.57 -13.13 -16.21
CA GLY A 123 -7.49 -13.67 -17.58
C GLY A 123 -6.38 -13.08 -18.45
N ARG A 124 -5.32 -12.48 -17.86
CA ARG A 124 -4.33 -11.65 -18.57
C ARG A 124 -3.10 -12.40 -19.09
N SER A 125 -2.85 -13.66 -18.70
CA SER A 125 -1.78 -14.49 -19.27
C SER A 125 -1.88 -15.97 -18.82
N LYS A 126 -1.33 -16.90 -19.62
CA LYS A 126 -1.06 -18.30 -19.22
C LYS A 126 0.42 -18.59 -18.93
N PHE A 127 1.33 -17.66 -19.25
CA PHE A 127 2.78 -17.84 -19.10
C PHE A 127 3.35 -16.89 -18.03
N TYR A 128 4.00 -17.49 -17.04
CA TYR A 128 4.59 -16.81 -15.87
C TYR A 128 6.07 -17.16 -15.77
N PRO A 129 6.99 -16.32 -16.26
CA PRO A 129 8.41 -16.67 -16.36
C PRO A 129 9.09 -16.88 -15.00
N SER A 130 8.50 -16.42 -13.90
CA SER A 130 9.18 -16.38 -12.59
C SER A 130 8.30 -16.62 -11.36
N GLY A 131 7.01 -16.92 -11.55
CA GLY A 131 6.02 -17.12 -10.48
C GLY A 131 5.06 -18.26 -10.80
N LYS A 132 4.42 -18.82 -9.77
CA LYS A 132 3.36 -19.82 -9.92
C LYS A 132 2.07 -19.30 -9.30
N PRO A 133 0.95 -19.23 -10.05
CA PRO A 133 -0.34 -18.88 -9.49
C PRO A 133 -0.67 -19.79 -8.29
N THR A 134 -1.21 -19.21 -7.23
CA THR A 134 -1.53 -19.96 -6.02
C THR A 134 -2.90 -19.57 -5.48
N GLY A 135 -3.69 -20.58 -5.13
CA GLY A 135 -5.01 -20.39 -4.49
C GLY A 135 -4.92 -19.60 -3.18
N ARG A 136 -3.75 -19.59 -2.53
CA ARG A 136 -3.48 -18.89 -1.26
C ARG A 136 -3.86 -17.42 -1.30
N PHE A 137 -3.59 -16.72 -2.41
CA PHE A 137 -3.83 -15.27 -2.52
C PHE A 137 -5.13 -14.93 -3.24
N LYS A 138 -5.80 -15.91 -3.85
CA LYS A 138 -6.91 -15.70 -4.79
C LYS A 138 -8.01 -14.80 -4.21
N ARG A 139 -8.52 -15.13 -3.02
CA ARG A 139 -9.57 -14.34 -2.33
C ARG A 139 -9.12 -12.91 -2.01
N ALA A 140 -7.85 -12.73 -1.67
CA ALA A 140 -7.29 -11.42 -1.35
C ALA A 140 -7.01 -10.56 -2.60
N LEU A 141 -7.01 -11.15 -3.80
CA LEU A 141 -6.69 -10.42 -5.03
C LEU A 141 -7.94 -10.10 -5.87
N TYR A 142 -9.04 -10.83 -5.67
CA TYR A 142 -10.30 -10.57 -6.38
C TYR A 142 -10.78 -9.12 -6.34
N PRO A 143 -10.74 -8.38 -5.22
CA PRO A 143 -11.17 -6.99 -5.18
C PRO A 143 -10.39 -6.05 -6.11
N PHE A 144 -9.24 -6.48 -6.62
CA PHE A 144 -8.35 -5.69 -7.49
C PHE A 144 -8.47 -6.08 -8.98
N VAL A 145 -9.32 -7.06 -9.31
CA VAL A 145 -9.65 -7.43 -10.69
C VAL A 145 -10.78 -6.53 -11.18
N ASP A 146 -10.42 -5.32 -11.53
CA ASP A 146 -11.36 -4.30 -12.02
C ASP A 146 -10.73 -3.58 -13.23
N VAL A 147 -11.57 -3.20 -14.20
CA VAL A 147 -11.12 -2.47 -15.40
C VAL A 147 -10.48 -1.13 -15.06
N ARG A 148 -10.92 -0.50 -13.96
CA ARG A 148 -10.42 0.79 -13.46
C ARG A 148 -9.00 0.70 -12.91
N PHE A 149 -8.56 -0.49 -12.51
CA PHE A 149 -7.30 -0.69 -11.81
C PHE A 149 -6.21 -1.28 -12.72
N VAL A 150 -4.98 -0.82 -12.47
CA VAL A 150 -3.75 -1.44 -12.96
C VAL A 150 -3.08 -2.10 -11.75
N PRO A 151 -2.94 -3.43 -11.73
CA PRO A 151 -2.20 -4.11 -10.67
C PRO A 151 -0.77 -3.56 -10.57
N ASP A 152 -0.35 -3.21 -9.35
CA ASP A 152 1.00 -2.73 -9.04
C ASP A 152 1.75 -3.75 -8.16
N ILE A 153 1.66 -5.03 -8.54
CA ILE A 153 2.28 -6.11 -7.77
C ILE A 153 3.73 -6.28 -8.22
N HIS A 154 4.64 -5.79 -7.38
CA HIS A 154 6.07 -6.00 -7.57
C HIS A 154 6.78 -6.15 -6.21
N VAL A 155 8.06 -6.50 -6.27
CA VAL A 155 8.91 -6.79 -5.10
C VAL A 155 9.04 -5.64 -4.08
N GLY A 156 8.65 -4.43 -4.47
CA GLY A 156 8.63 -3.24 -3.61
C GLY A 156 7.36 -3.12 -2.76
N ASN A 157 6.25 -3.70 -3.24
CA ASN A 157 4.92 -3.61 -2.64
C ASN A 157 4.52 -4.90 -1.89
N VAL A 158 5.46 -5.83 -1.76
CA VAL A 158 5.32 -7.04 -0.93
C VAL A 158 6.37 -7.00 0.19
N LEU A 159 5.88 -6.91 1.42
CA LEU A 159 6.66 -6.90 2.66
C LEU A 159 6.24 -8.09 3.52
N HIS A 160 6.81 -8.23 4.72
CA HIS A 160 6.45 -9.30 5.66
C HIS A 160 6.17 -8.78 7.05
N ASP A 161 5.27 -9.46 7.75
CA ASP A 161 5.11 -9.31 9.19
C ASP A 161 6.18 -10.08 9.98
N ASP A 162 6.11 -9.97 11.30
CA ASP A 162 6.96 -10.64 12.28
C ASP A 162 6.91 -12.18 12.20
N LYS A 163 5.89 -12.74 11.55
CA LYS A 163 5.70 -14.18 11.36
C LYS A 163 6.10 -14.66 9.96
N GLY A 164 6.65 -13.77 9.12
CA GLY A 164 6.98 -14.09 7.73
C GLY A 164 5.75 -14.21 6.83
N THR A 165 4.59 -13.67 7.23
CA THR A 165 3.41 -13.58 6.36
C THR A 165 3.65 -12.49 5.32
N PRO A 166 3.48 -12.75 4.01
CA PRO A 166 3.57 -11.71 2.99
C PRO A 166 2.41 -10.73 3.10
N ILE A 167 2.71 -9.44 3.02
CA ILE A 167 1.76 -8.33 3.14
C ILE A 167 1.85 -7.48 1.87
N ILE A 168 0.72 -7.33 1.19
CA ILE A 168 0.56 -6.54 -0.03
C ILE A 168 0.16 -5.12 0.38
N VAL A 169 1.09 -4.18 0.29
CA VAL A 169 0.91 -2.82 0.84
C VAL A 169 0.40 -1.79 -0.15
N ASP A 170 0.55 -2.03 -1.45
CA ASP A 170 0.16 -1.09 -2.50
C ASP A 170 -0.22 -1.88 -3.78
N PRO A 171 -1.44 -2.46 -3.81
CA PRO A 171 -1.77 -3.48 -4.81
C PRO A 171 -2.14 -2.92 -6.18
N ILE A 172 -2.49 -1.63 -6.28
CA ILE A 172 -3.14 -1.06 -7.46
C ILE A 172 -2.74 0.39 -7.71
N CYS A 173 -2.66 0.74 -8.98
CA CYS A 173 -2.81 2.10 -9.48
C CYS A 173 -4.19 2.26 -10.13
N ILE A 174 -4.68 3.50 -10.26
CA ILE A 174 -5.94 3.81 -10.93
C ILE A 174 -5.64 4.35 -12.33
N ARG A 175 -6.32 3.80 -13.33
CA ARG A 175 -6.24 4.25 -14.73
C ARG A 175 -6.76 5.69 -14.84
N ARG A 176 -6.11 6.48 -15.70
CA ARG A 176 -6.54 7.84 -16.02
C ARG A 176 -7.99 7.83 -16.53
N GLY A 177 -8.80 8.79 -16.07
CA GLY A 177 -10.22 8.91 -16.44
C GLY A 177 -11.18 8.21 -15.46
N TYR A 178 -10.68 7.34 -14.58
CA TYR A 178 -11.48 6.67 -13.55
C TYR A 178 -11.29 7.24 -12.15
N ASP A 179 -10.43 8.24 -11.97
CA ASP A 179 -10.08 8.77 -10.65
C ASP A 179 -11.26 9.43 -9.96
N ASN A 180 -12.11 10.18 -10.67
CA ASN A 180 -13.35 10.71 -10.10
C ASN A 180 -14.32 9.59 -9.69
N ALA A 181 -14.42 8.51 -10.46
CA ALA A 181 -15.28 7.39 -10.08
C ALA A 181 -14.81 6.63 -8.83
N VAL A 182 -13.52 6.78 -8.46
CA VAL A 182 -12.92 6.12 -7.29
C VAL A 182 -12.78 7.07 -6.10
N TYR A 183 -12.63 8.37 -6.35
CA TYR A 183 -12.34 9.39 -5.32
C TYR A 183 -13.41 10.48 -5.17
N ALA A 184 -14.53 10.41 -5.91
CA ALA A 184 -15.68 11.30 -5.73
C ALA A 184 -16.09 11.41 -4.26
#